data_AF-A0A1D1XI79-F1
#
_entry.id   AF-A0A1D1XI79-F1
#
_cell.length_a   1.000
_cell.length_b   1.000
_cell.length_c   1.000
_cell.angle_alpha   90.00
_cell.angle_beta   90.00
_cell.angle_gamma   90.00
#
_symmetry.space_group_name_H-M   'P 1'
#
loop_
_entity.id
_entity.type
_entity.pdbx_description
1 polymer ?
#
loop_
_entity_poly.entity_id
_entity_poly.type
_entity_poly.pdbx_seq_one_letter_code
_entity_poly.pdbx_strand_id
1 'polypeptide(L)'
;ALVRVSAVLTNAPYLLNLDCDHYINNSKALREAMCFMMDPLLEKKVCYVQFPQRFDGIDRHDRYANRNIVFFDINMKGLDGIQGPIYVGTGCVFRRQALYGFDAPKTKKPPSRTCNCWPKWCFSCCRCFSGRRKKKAMKSKQKKEKASRRGEAGAPVFALAGIKEPVEGIEGDKSTFLFEHKLEKKFGQSPVFVKSTLLENGGTPKSTTPASLLKEAIHVISCGYEDKTDWGKEVGWIYGSVTEDILTGFKMHCHGWRSIYCIPSRPAFKGSAPLNLSDRLHQVLRWALGSVEIFLSKHCPLWYGYGGGLKWLERLSYINATVYPWTSIPLLAYCTLPAVCLLTGKFITPELSNVASLWFLSLFICIFATGILEMRWSGVGVDDWWRNEQFWVIGGVSAHLFAVFQGLLKVLAGIDTNFTVTSKAGDDEEFAELYAFKWTTLLIPPTTLLIINLIGVVAGVSNAINNGYESWGPLFGRLFFSFWVIVHLYPFLKGLLGRQNRTPTIIIVWSILLASIFSLLWVRIDPFLPKSDGPLLEECGLDCN
;
A
#
# COMPACT_ATOMS: atom_id res chain seq x y z
N ALA A 1 8.42 15.90 18.07
CA ALA A 1 8.70 16.26 19.49
C ALA A 1 9.30 15.12 20.34
N LEU A 2 8.61 14.00 20.57
CA LEU A 2 9.04 12.94 21.52
C LEU A 2 10.45 12.38 21.27
N VAL A 3 10.85 12.19 20.01
CA VAL A 3 12.21 11.73 19.68
C VAL A 3 13.30 12.71 20.12
N ARG A 4 13.04 14.02 20.04
CA ARG A 4 13.99 15.06 20.46
C ARG A 4 14.15 15.10 21.97
N VAL A 5 13.04 15.20 22.70
CA VAL A 5 13.08 15.29 24.17
C VAL A 5 13.68 14.04 24.80
N SER A 6 13.36 12.86 24.27
CA SER A 6 13.96 11.61 24.74
C SER A 6 15.48 11.58 24.53
N ALA A 7 16.02 12.17 23.46
CA ALA A 7 17.47 12.21 23.27
C ALA A 7 18.20 13.10 24.29
N VAL A 8 17.51 14.08 24.88
CA VAL A 8 18.07 14.94 25.93
C VAL A 8 17.98 14.24 27.29
N LEU A 9 16.83 13.65 27.61
CA LEU A 9 16.58 13.05 28.93
C LEU A 9 17.18 11.64 29.06
N THR A 10 16.85 10.75 28.11
CA THR A 10 17.15 9.32 28.15
C THR A 10 17.46 8.83 26.73
N ASN A 11 18.67 9.13 26.25
CA ASN A 11 19.11 8.82 24.89
C ASN A 11 19.24 7.31 24.66
N ALA A 12 18.10 6.65 24.42
CA ALA A 12 18.02 5.24 24.11
C ALA A 12 18.26 5.01 22.60
N PRO A 13 19.15 4.09 22.18
CA PRO A 13 19.42 3.84 20.76
C PRO A 13 18.25 3.22 20.00
N TYR A 14 17.26 2.68 20.71
CA TYR A 14 16.05 2.07 20.16
C TYR A 14 14.80 2.72 20.74
N LEU A 15 13.75 2.81 19.92
CA LEU A 15 12.49 3.49 20.22
C LEU A 15 11.32 2.60 19.79
N LEU A 16 10.42 2.26 20.72
CA LEU A 16 9.17 1.58 20.38
C LEU A 16 8.09 2.62 20.06
N ASN A 17 7.47 2.54 18.89
CA ASN A 17 6.23 3.26 18.61
C ASN A 17 5.01 2.39 18.90
N LEU A 18 4.02 2.97 19.60
CA LEU A 18 2.77 2.30 19.96
C LEU A 18 1.62 3.31 20.04
N ASP A 19 0.49 2.95 19.46
CA ASP A 19 -0.75 3.72 19.53
C ASP A 19 -1.55 3.42 20.81
N CYS A 20 -2.39 4.37 21.24
CA CYS A 20 -3.18 4.24 22.47
C CYS A 20 -4.17 3.06 22.47
N ASP A 21 -4.63 2.64 21.29
CA ASP A 21 -5.55 1.50 21.12
C ASP A 21 -4.81 0.15 21.05
N HIS A 22 -3.48 0.15 21.17
CA HIS A 22 -2.66 -1.06 21.16
C HIS A 22 -1.92 -1.23 22.49
N TYR A 23 -1.85 -2.47 22.96
CA TYR A 23 -1.15 -2.86 24.17
C TYR A 23 -0.17 -4.00 23.92
N ILE A 24 0.83 -4.11 24.80
CA ILE A 24 1.82 -5.20 24.78
C ILE A 24 1.15 -6.46 25.34
N ASN A 25 0.88 -7.43 24.48
CA ASN A 25 0.30 -8.71 24.88
C ASN A 25 1.37 -9.75 25.26
N ASN A 26 2.58 -9.67 24.71
CA ASN A 26 3.71 -10.54 25.06
C ASN A 26 4.84 -9.73 25.70
N SER A 27 5.15 -9.99 26.98
CA SER A 27 6.26 -9.32 27.68
C SER A 27 7.65 -9.61 27.09
N LYS A 28 7.76 -10.58 26.18
CA LYS A 28 9.00 -10.89 25.44
C LYS A 28 9.18 -10.05 24.16
N ALA A 29 8.18 -9.29 23.72
CA ALA A 29 8.21 -8.57 22.44
C ALA A 29 9.48 -7.70 22.26
N LEU A 30 9.86 -6.95 23.30
CA LEU A 30 11.08 -6.14 23.25
C LEU A 30 12.35 -6.99 23.18
N ARG A 31 12.42 -8.11 23.92
CA ARG A 31 13.57 -9.03 23.85
C ARG A 31 13.70 -9.67 22.46
N GLU A 32 12.58 -10.03 21.85
CA GLU A 32 12.52 -10.59 20.50
C GLU A 32 13.00 -9.56 19.46
N ALA A 33 12.56 -8.30 19.57
CA ALA A 33 13.08 -7.23 18.71
C ALA A 33 14.59 -7.02 18.87
N MET A 34 15.09 -7.07 20.11
CA MET A 34 16.52 -6.91 20.39
C MET A 34 17.36 -8.04 19.82
N CYS A 35 16.81 -9.25 19.69
CA CYS A 35 17.52 -10.38 19.05
C CYS A 35 17.98 -10.03 17.63
N PHE A 36 17.13 -9.38 16.83
CA PHE A 36 17.49 -8.93 15.49
C PHE A 36 18.33 -7.65 15.49
N MET A 37 18.01 -6.70 16.37
CA MET A 37 18.70 -5.40 16.40
C MET A 37 20.15 -5.48 16.90
N MET A 38 20.46 -6.49 17.70
CA MET A 38 21.79 -6.75 18.27
C MET A 38 22.58 -7.85 17.56
N ASP A 39 21.99 -8.53 16.57
CA ASP A 39 22.68 -9.59 15.82
C ASP A 39 23.88 -9.00 15.04
N PRO A 40 25.13 -9.42 15.34
CA PRO A 40 26.31 -8.97 14.60
C PRO A 40 26.27 -9.32 13.12
N LEU A 41 25.60 -10.42 12.74
CA LEU A 41 25.50 -10.89 11.35
C LEU A 41 24.64 -9.97 10.48
N LEU A 42 23.71 -9.22 11.09
CA LEU A 42 22.87 -8.25 10.39
C LEU A 42 23.53 -6.86 10.25
N GLU A 43 24.83 -6.74 10.58
CA GLU A 43 25.72 -5.59 10.35
C GLU A 43 25.13 -4.22 10.76
N LYS A 44 24.32 -4.18 11.82
CA LYS A 44 23.58 -2.97 12.25
C LYS A 44 22.71 -2.32 11.15
N LYS A 45 22.37 -3.03 10.07
CA LYS A 45 21.55 -2.50 8.95
C LYS A 45 20.05 -2.52 9.20
N VAL A 46 19.62 -3.12 10.32
CA VAL A 46 18.21 -3.14 10.71
C VAL A 46 17.80 -1.76 11.20
N CYS A 47 16.88 -1.11 10.49
CA CYS A 47 16.32 0.18 10.89
C CYS A 47 15.11 0.03 11.82
N TYR A 48 14.26 -0.97 11.60
CA TYR A 48 13.15 -1.26 12.49
C TYR A 48 12.72 -2.73 12.43
N VAL A 49 12.13 -3.19 13.53
CA VAL A 49 11.46 -4.50 13.63
C VAL A 49 9.96 -4.24 13.73
N GLN A 50 9.21 -4.66 12.71
CA GLN A 50 7.76 -4.55 12.64
C GLN A 50 7.12 -5.84 13.14
N PHE A 51 6.12 -5.72 14.02
CA PHE A 51 5.31 -6.84 14.47
C PHE A 51 3.93 -6.83 13.78
N PRO A 52 3.28 -7.98 13.58
CA PRO A 52 1.92 -8.06 13.09
C PRO A 52 0.95 -7.37 14.06
N GLN A 53 0.09 -6.49 13.54
CA GLN A 53 -1.02 -5.95 14.31
C GLN A 53 -2.11 -7.03 14.38
N ARG A 54 -2.51 -7.39 15.59
CA ARG A 54 -3.64 -8.30 15.83
C ARG A 54 -4.68 -7.55 16.64
N PHE A 55 -5.94 -7.89 16.46
CA PHE A 55 -7.03 -7.17 17.12
C PHE A 55 -7.91 -8.09 17.96
N ASP A 56 -8.43 -7.54 19.04
CA ASP A 56 -9.48 -8.14 19.87
C ASP A 56 -10.87 -7.59 19.48
N GLY A 57 -11.95 -8.18 20.02
CA GLY A 57 -13.32 -7.68 19.82
C GLY A 57 -13.90 -7.90 18.41
N ILE A 58 -13.30 -8.78 17.61
CA ILE A 58 -13.80 -9.10 16.26
C ILE A 58 -14.87 -10.21 16.35
N ASP A 59 -16.00 -10.01 15.66
CA ASP A 59 -17.04 -11.04 15.49
C ASP A 59 -16.45 -12.36 14.97
N ARG A 60 -17.07 -13.48 15.36
CA ARG A 60 -16.66 -14.84 14.94
C ARG A 60 -16.57 -14.99 13.42
N HIS A 61 -17.40 -14.26 12.68
CA HIS A 61 -17.46 -14.34 11.21
C HIS A 61 -16.58 -13.30 10.50
N ASP A 62 -15.95 -12.36 11.22
CA ASP A 62 -15.14 -11.25 10.68
C ASP A 62 -15.71 -10.64 9.38
N ARG A 63 -17.00 -10.26 9.41
CA ARG A 63 -17.75 -9.84 8.21
C ARG A 63 -17.09 -8.71 7.43
N TYR A 64 -16.35 -7.85 8.12
CA TYR A 64 -15.70 -6.67 7.55
C TYR A 64 -14.19 -6.85 7.31
N ALA A 65 -13.70 -8.10 7.41
CA ALA A 65 -12.29 -8.45 7.20
C ALA A 65 -11.32 -7.57 8.03
N ASN A 66 -11.70 -7.25 9.27
CA ASN A 66 -10.95 -6.35 10.14
C ASN A 66 -9.59 -6.93 10.55
N ARG A 67 -9.44 -8.27 10.54
CA ARG A 67 -8.16 -8.91 10.86
C ARG A 67 -7.06 -8.63 9.83
N ASN A 68 -7.45 -8.33 8.58
CA ASN A 68 -6.52 -8.07 7.47
C ASN A 68 -5.39 -9.14 7.36
N ILE A 69 -5.76 -10.41 7.52
CA ILE A 69 -4.81 -11.54 7.67
C ILE A 69 -3.98 -11.71 6.39
N VAL A 70 -4.57 -11.55 5.21
CA VAL A 70 -3.84 -11.69 3.94
C VAL A 70 -2.68 -10.70 3.86
N PHE A 71 -2.89 -9.44 4.24
CA PHE A 71 -1.82 -8.44 4.27
C PHE A 71 -0.71 -8.81 5.25
N PHE A 72 -1.04 -9.15 6.50
CA PHE A 72 -0.04 -9.42 7.54
C PHE A 72 0.63 -10.79 7.41
N ASP A 73 -0.08 -11.83 7.02
CA ASP A 73 0.41 -13.20 7.01
C ASP A 73 0.87 -13.71 5.65
N ILE A 74 0.58 -13.00 4.56
CA ILE A 74 1.05 -13.33 3.21
C ILE A 74 1.99 -12.24 2.70
N ASN A 75 1.48 -11.01 2.53
CA ASN A 75 2.21 -9.93 1.87
C ASN A 75 3.43 -9.47 2.68
N MET A 76 3.27 -9.12 3.96
CA MET A 76 4.38 -8.66 4.81
C MET A 76 5.50 -9.70 4.95
N LYS A 77 5.15 -11.01 5.02
CA LYS A 77 6.15 -12.09 5.02
C LYS A 77 6.91 -12.17 3.70
N GLY A 78 6.21 -11.98 2.57
CA GLY A 78 6.84 -11.93 1.25
C GLY A 78 7.87 -10.81 1.13
N LEU A 79 7.54 -9.60 1.62
CA LEU A 79 8.44 -8.44 1.60
C LEU A 79 9.67 -8.60 2.51
N ASP A 80 9.53 -9.35 3.61
CA ASP A 80 10.64 -9.59 4.55
C ASP A 80 11.85 -10.30 3.90
N GLY A 81 11.60 -11.09 2.86
CA GLY A 81 12.63 -11.74 2.05
C GLY A 81 13.45 -10.79 1.16
N ILE A 82 12.95 -9.58 0.89
CA ILE A 82 13.57 -8.61 -0.02
C ILE A 82 14.35 -7.57 0.77
N GLN A 83 13.67 -6.56 1.32
CA GLN A 83 14.28 -5.49 2.12
C GLN A 83 13.58 -5.28 3.46
N GLY A 84 12.48 -6.00 3.71
CA GLY A 84 11.73 -5.93 4.95
C GLY A 84 10.30 -5.44 4.75
N PRO A 85 9.43 -5.57 5.77
CA PRO A 85 8.07 -5.06 5.72
C PRO A 85 8.04 -3.53 5.69
N ILE A 86 6.95 -2.96 5.19
CA ILE A 86 6.67 -1.52 5.31
C ILE A 86 6.27 -1.16 6.75
N TYR A 87 6.49 0.10 7.15
CA TYR A 87 6.03 0.60 8.44
C TYR A 87 4.53 0.90 8.40
N VAL A 88 3.78 0.41 9.38
CA VAL A 88 2.31 0.44 9.41
C VAL A 88 1.72 1.16 10.64
N GLY A 89 2.51 2.04 11.26
CA GLY A 89 2.02 2.97 12.28
C GLY A 89 2.17 2.54 13.74
N THR A 90 2.18 1.25 14.08
CA THR A 90 2.28 0.80 15.49
C THR A 90 3.01 -0.54 15.64
N GLY A 91 3.43 -0.87 16.86
CA GLY A 91 4.10 -2.13 17.19
C GLY A 91 5.45 -2.28 16.50
N CYS A 92 6.23 -1.20 16.46
CA CYS A 92 7.46 -1.13 15.69
C CYS A 92 8.63 -0.59 16.53
N VAL A 93 9.73 -1.33 16.59
CA VAL A 93 10.95 -0.93 17.32
C VAL A 93 11.94 -0.35 16.33
N PHE A 94 12.15 0.96 16.38
CA PHE A 94 13.05 1.71 15.52
C PHE A 94 14.45 1.84 16.10
N ARG A 95 15.45 1.89 15.22
CA ARG A 95 16.79 2.39 15.50
C ARG A 95 16.78 3.91 15.38
N ARG A 96 17.19 4.59 16.45
CA ARG A 96 17.21 6.07 16.54
C ARG A 96 18.03 6.73 15.42
N GLN A 97 19.21 6.18 15.10
CA GLN A 97 20.07 6.69 14.02
C GLN A 97 19.38 6.67 12.65
N ALA A 98 18.54 5.66 12.40
CA ALA A 98 17.79 5.59 11.16
C ALA A 98 16.67 6.65 11.11
N LEU A 99 16.00 6.92 12.24
CA LEU A 99 15.03 8.03 12.35
C LEU A 99 15.69 9.41 12.20
N TYR A 100 16.97 9.55 12.52
CA TYR A 100 17.73 10.79 12.28
C TYR A 100 18.12 11.01 10.82
N GLY A 101 17.74 10.10 9.92
CA GLY A 101 18.04 10.22 8.49
C GLY A 101 19.53 10.09 8.20
N PHE A 102 20.23 9.22 8.93
CA PHE A 102 21.56 8.75 8.54
C PHE A 102 21.45 7.59 7.54
N ASP A 103 22.43 7.46 6.65
CA ASP A 103 22.49 6.33 5.72
C ASP A 103 22.83 5.03 6.44
N ALA A 104 22.36 3.91 5.90
CA ALA A 104 22.73 2.60 6.44
C ALA A 104 24.25 2.38 6.34
N PRO A 105 24.87 1.68 7.32
CA PRO A 105 26.28 1.34 7.25
C PRO A 105 26.63 0.64 5.94
N LYS A 106 27.68 1.11 5.25
CA LYS A 106 28.12 0.48 3.99
C LYS A 106 28.72 -0.88 4.29
N THR A 107 28.21 -1.93 3.63
CA THR A 107 28.85 -3.26 3.60
C THR A 107 30.25 -3.08 3.04
N LYS A 108 31.29 -3.48 3.80
CA LYS A 108 32.63 -3.64 3.22
C LYS A 108 32.51 -4.75 2.18
N LYS A 109 32.59 -4.40 0.89
CA LYS A 109 32.72 -5.43 -0.14
C LYS A 109 33.97 -6.24 0.20
N PRO A 110 33.92 -7.59 0.26
CA PRO A 110 35.15 -8.36 0.29
C PRO A 110 35.98 -7.93 -0.92
N PRO A 111 37.31 -7.77 -0.80
CA PRO A 111 38.15 -7.43 -1.93
C PRO A 111 37.87 -8.45 -3.04
N SER A 112 37.47 -7.97 -4.22
CA SER A 112 37.18 -8.87 -5.33
C SER A 112 38.45 -9.66 -5.63
N ARG A 113 38.48 -10.95 -5.30
CA ARG A 113 39.46 -11.89 -5.83
C ARG A 113 39.07 -12.20 -7.28
N THR A 114 39.11 -11.19 -8.13
CA THR A 114 39.20 -11.41 -9.57
C THR A 114 40.68 -11.46 -9.90
N CYS A 115 41.25 -12.66 -9.94
CA CYS A 115 42.47 -12.88 -10.68
C CYS A 115 42.20 -12.45 -12.14
N ASN A 116 42.91 -11.43 -12.62
CA ASN A 116 42.95 -11.06 -14.03
C ASN A 116 43.68 -12.17 -14.81
N CYS A 117 43.03 -13.31 -14.98
CA CYS A 117 43.52 -14.42 -15.77
C CYS A 117 42.36 -14.97 -16.60
N TRP A 118 41.91 -14.21 -17.60
CA TRP A 118 41.20 -14.78 -18.73
C TRP A 118 42.19 -14.99 -19.88
N PRO A 119 42.33 -16.22 -20.40
CA PRO A 119 43.23 -16.51 -21.51
C PRO A 119 42.67 -15.93 -22.82
N LYS A 120 43.57 -15.40 -23.64
CA LYS A 120 43.30 -14.79 -24.95
C LYS A 120 42.88 -15.84 -25.99
N TRP A 121 41.69 -16.41 -25.90
CA TRP A 121 41.15 -17.20 -27.02
C TRP A 121 39.64 -17.37 -27.00
N CYS A 122 38.87 -16.28 -27.11
CA CYS A 122 37.50 -16.37 -27.61
C CYS A 122 36.97 -15.01 -28.08
N PHE A 123 37.56 -14.46 -29.14
CA PHE A 123 36.91 -13.43 -29.96
C PHE A 123 37.09 -13.79 -31.43
N SER A 124 36.24 -14.72 -31.90
CA SER A 124 36.01 -14.94 -33.32
C SER A 124 34.60 -15.44 -33.54
N CYS A 125 33.62 -14.55 -33.40
CA CYS A 125 32.42 -14.57 -34.24
C CYS A 125 31.72 -13.21 -34.18
N CYS A 126 31.37 -12.71 -35.36
CA CYS A 126 30.56 -11.50 -35.64
C CYS A 126 31.32 -10.15 -35.77
N ARG A 127 31.93 -9.98 -36.95
CA ARG A 127 31.92 -8.74 -37.78
C ARG A 127 30.45 -8.25 -37.90
N CYS A 128 30.04 -6.97 -37.93
CA CYS A 128 30.49 -5.75 -38.60
C CYS A 128 29.97 -4.55 -37.77
N PHE A 129 30.68 -3.45 -37.53
CA PHE A 129 30.82 -2.34 -38.48
C PHE A 129 32.10 -1.54 -38.18
N SER A 130 32.90 -1.37 -39.22
CA SER A 130 34.12 -0.56 -39.33
C SER A 130 33.82 0.94 -39.43
N GLY A 131 34.70 1.80 -38.90
CA GLY A 131 34.61 3.23 -39.15
C GLY A 131 35.76 4.13 -38.65
N ARG A 132 36.97 3.91 -39.18
CA ARG A 132 38.08 4.89 -39.36
C ARG A 132 38.30 6.01 -38.31
N ARG A 133 39.49 6.02 -37.69
CA ARG A 133 40.32 7.25 -37.58
C ARG A 133 41.82 6.96 -37.62
N LYS A 134 42.51 7.83 -38.37
CA LYS A 134 43.88 7.73 -38.89
C LYS A 134 44.97 7.79 -37.81
N LYS A 135 46.06 7.06 -38.07
CA LYS A 135 47.39 7.24 -37.45
C LYS A 135 47.92 8.66 -37.65
N LYS A 136 48.58 9.22 -36.64
CA LYS A 136 49.79 10.04 -36.82
C LYS A 136 50.78 9.89 -35.65
N ALA A 137 51.97 9.46 -36.07
CA ALA A 137 53.33 9.56 -35.53
C ALA A 137 53.61 10.07 -34.10
N MET A 138 54.50 9.30 -33.46
CA MET A 138 55.26 9.55 -32.25
C MET A 138 56.45 10.50 -32.53
N LYS A 139 56.74 11.46 -31.64
CA LYS A 139 58.12 11.95 -31.36
C LYS A 139 58.25 12.71 -30.03
N SER A 140 59.16 12.17 -29.20
CA SER A 140 60.08 12.75 -28.19
C SER A 140 59.62 13.72 -27.08
N LYS A 141 59.77 13.21 -25.83
CA LYS A 141 60.33 13.80 -24.59
C LYS A 141 60.20 15.31 -24.32
N GLN A 142 59.60 15.66 -23.16
CA GLN A 142 60.30 16.30 -22.02
C GLN A 142 59.38 16.42 -20.79
N LYS A 143 59.96 16.20 -19.60
CA LYS A 143 59.38 16.46 -18.26
C LYS A 143 59.01 17.94 -18.10
N LYS A 144 57.84 18.22 -17.54
CA LYS A 144 57.61 19.34 -16.59
C LYS A 144 56.27 19.18 -15.89
N GLU A 145 56.30 19.12 -14.56
CA GLU A 145 55.15 19.37 -13.69
C GLU A 145 54.60 20.77 -13.96
N LYS A 146 53.28 20.87 -14.16
CA LYS A 146 52.45 21.98 -13.66
C LYS A 146 50.96 21.65 -13.83
N ALA A 147 50.22 22.03 -12.81
CA ALA A 147 48.78 21.91 -12.65
C ALA A 147 47.99 22.49 -13.83
N SER A 148 46.86 21.86 -14.15
CA SER A 148 45.80 22.44 -14.99
C SER A 148 44.45 21.80 -14.66
N ARG A 149 43.48 22.68 -14.37
CA ARG A 149 42.09 22.42 -14.02
C ARG A 149 41.26 21.99 -15.24
N ARG A 150 40.30 21.08 -15.00
CA ARG A 150 38.95 20.89 -15.60
C ARG A 150 38.69 19.38 -15.64
N GLY A 151 37.61 18.82 -15.14
CA GLY A 151 36.36 19.37 -14.63
C GLY A 151 35.32 18.29 -14.89
N GLU A 152 34.79 17.67 -13.83
CA GLU A 152 33.57 16.88 -13.90
C GLU A 152 32.72 17.26 -12.69
N ALA A 153 31.71 18.06 -12.99
CA ALA A 153 30.61 18.33 -12.09
C ALA A 153 29.59 17.19 -12.24
N GLY A 154 29.07 16.70 -11.11
CA GLY A 154 27.78 16.01 -11.09
C GLY A 154 27.68 14.75 -10.24
N ALA A 155 27.69 14.89 -8.90
CA ALA A 155 26.84 14.13 -7.96
C ALA A 155 27.21 14.49 -6.50
N PRO A 156 26.27 14.91 -5.63
CA PRO A 156 26.58 15.14 -4.23
C PRO A 156 26.64 13.80 -3.49
N VAL A 157 27.86 13.35 -3.18
CA VAL A 157 28.10 12.19 -2.32
C VAL A 157 27.84 12.58 -0.87
N PHE A 158 26.65 12.26 -0.35
CA PHE A 158 26.44 12.16 1.09
C PHE A 158 27.14 10.89 1.58
N ALA A 159 28.29 11.06 2.20
CA ALA A 159 28.95 10.02 2.99
C ALA A 159 29.68 10.69 4.15
N LEU A 160 29.00 10.80 5.29
CA LEU A 160 29.60 11.21 6.56
C LEU A 160 30.13 9.98 7.31
N ALA A 161 30.91 9.15 6.62
CA ALA A 161 31.52 7.95 7.19
C ALA A 161 33.04 8.00 6.97
N GLY A 162 33.74 8.60 7.93
CA GLY A 162 35.19 8.51 8.03
C GLY A 162 35.81 9.76 8.66
N ILE A 163 35.90 9.81 9.99
CA ILE A 163 36.81 10.74 10.68
C ILE A 163 37.56 9.93 11.74
N LYS A 164 38.87 9.71 11.47
CA LYS A 164 39.90 9.68 12.51
C LYS A 164 40.15 11.13 12.92
N GLU A 165 40.39 11.35 14.21
CA GLU A 165 40.66 12.64 14.85
C GLU A 165 41.52 13.59 13.99
N PRO A 166 41.13 14.87 13.80
CA PRO A 166 41.93 15.81 13.05
C PRO A 166 43.05 16.39 13.93
N VAL A 167 44.26 16.37 13.38
CA VAL A 167 45.42 17.12 13.88
C VAL A 167 45.21 18.61 13.55
N GLU A 168 45.49 19.47 14.54
CA GLU A 168 45.27 20.92 14.51
C GLU A 168 46.01 21.64 13.38
N GLY A 169 45.30 22.55 12.69
CA GLY A 169 45.85 23.46 11.69
C GLY A 169 44.75 24.31 11.04
N ILE A 170 45.03 25.59 10.78
CA ILE A 170 44.12 26.73 10.53
C ILE A 170 43.11 26.57 9.35
N GLU A 171 43.21 25.54 8.51
CA GLU A 171 42.15 25.16 7.53
C GLU A 171 41.01 24.33 8.15
N GLY A 172 41.22 23.78 9.34
CA GLY A 172 40.24 23.01 10.12
C GLY A 172 39.05 23.85 10.58
N ASP A 173 39.24 25.12 10.92
CA ASP A 173 38.19 25.97 11.52
C ASP A 173 37.04 26.26 10.55
N LYS A 174 37.33 26.53 9.27
CA LYS A 174 36.28 26.73 8.25
C LYS A 174 35.49 25.45 7.98
N SER A 175 36.17 24.30 7.97
CA SER A 175 35.53 23.01 7.74
C SER A 175 34.67 22.55 8.92
N THR A 176 35.11 22.83 10.15
CA THR A 176 34.40 22.54 11.39
C THR A 176 33.18 23.44 11.54
N PHE A 177 33.32 24.74 11.26
CA PHE A 177 32.21 25.70 11.25
C PHE A 177 31.12 25.33 10.23
N LEU A 178 31.51 24.92 9.01
CA LEU A 178 30.57 24.45 7.99
C LEU A 178 29.86 23.15 8.41
N PHE A 179 30.54 22.29 9.16
CA PHE A 179 29.98 21.05 9.67
C PHE A 179 28.96 21.29 10.80
N GLU A 180 29.30 22.15 11.76
CA GLU A 180 28.40 22.53 12.86
C GLU A 180 27.14 23.23 12.33
N HIS A 181 27.29 24.20 11.43
CA HIS A 181 26.15 24.86 10.79
C HIS A 181 25.25 23.88 10.02
N LYS A 182 25.82 22.83 9.41
CA LYS A 182 25.04 21.79 8.73
C LYS A 182 24.27 20.91 9.73
N LEU A 183 24.85 20.61 10.89
CA LEU A 183 24.18 19.87 11.95
C LEU A 183 23.07 20.70 12.60
N GLU A 184 23.29 21.99 12.83
CA GLU A 184 22.27 22.91 13.35
C GLU A 184 21.10 23.04 12.37
N LYS A 185 21.37 23.18 11.07
CA LYS A 185 20.31 23.19 10.06
C LYS A 185 19.52 21.87 10.05
N LYS A 186 20.20 20.73 10.23
CA LYS A 186 19.55 19.41 10.20
C LYS A 186 18.73 19.14 11.46
N PHE A 187 19.29 19.39 12.64
CA PHE A 187 18.76 18.94 13.93
C PHE A 187 18.19 20.05 14.82
N GLY A 188 18.50 21.31 14.54
CA GLY A 188 18.08 22.49 15.30
C GLY A 188 19.20 23.09 16.16
N GLN A 189 18.85 24.15 16.88
CA GLN A 189 19.80 25.04 17.57
C GLN A 189 20.31 24.51 18.92
N SER A 190 19.78 23.38 19.42
CA SER A 190 20.19 22.83 20.71
C SER A 190 21.55 22.11 20.61
N PRO A 191 22.62 22.63 21.24
CA PRO A 191 23.94 22.00 21.18
C PRO A 191 23.96 20.66 21.95
N VAL A 192 23.17 20.56 23.02
CA VAL A 192 23.02 19.33 23.82
C VAL A 192 22.37 18.23 22.99
N PHE A 193 21.28 18.56 22.27
CA PHE A 193 20.60 17.62 21.40
C PHE A 193 21.49 17.18 20.24
N VAL A 194 22.14 18.13 19.55
CA VAL A 194 23.07 17.85 18.45
C VAL A 194 24.20 16.93 18.91
N LYS A 195 24.80 17.19 20.08
CA LYS A 195 25.84 16.32 20.63
C LYS A 195 25.31 14.92 20.99
N SER A 196 24.08 14.84 21.48
CA SER A 196 23.42 13.57 21.81
C SER A 196 23.16 12.71 20.57
N THR A 197 22.87 13.30 19.41
CA THR A 197 22.60 12.56 18.17
C THR A 197 23.85 11.88 17.60
N LEU A 198 25.04 12.39 17.90
CA LEU A 198 26.33 11.84 17.49
C LEU A 198 26.74 10.58 18.29
N LEU A 199 26.06 10.29 19.40
CA LEU A 199 26.32 9.11 20.23
C LEU A 199 25.58 7.88 19.67
N GLU A 200 26.26 7.02 18.91
CA GLU A 200 25.64 5.83 18.31
C GLU A 200 25.02 4.86 19.32
N ASN A 201 25.69 4.65 20.46
CA ASN A 201 25.26 3.71 21.49
C ASN A 201 24.29 4.36 22.51
N GLY A 202 23.93 5.63 22.31
CA GLY A 202 23.12 6.39 23.24
C GLY A 202 23.86 6.83 24.51
N GLY A 203 23.08 7.14 25.55
CA GLY A 203 23.57 7.65 26.84
C GLY A 203 23.57 9.18 26.94
N THR A 204 23.67 9.68 28.18
CA THR A 204 23.76 11.11 28.45
C THR A 204 25.22 11.56 28.53
N PRO A 205 25.57 12.77 28.02
CA PRO A 205 26.88 13.34 28.23
C PRO A 205 27.18 13.48 29.73
N LYS A 206 28.41 13.11 30.16
CA LYS A 206 28.81 12.99 31.58
C LYS A 206 28.88 14.30 32.39
N SER A 207 28.39 15.43 31.88
CA SER A 207 28.66 16.77 32.44
C SER A 207 27.44 17.67 32.61
N THR A 208 26.21 17.13 32.69
CA THR A 208 24.99 17.94 32.66
C THR A 208 24.13 17.73 33.91
N THR A 209 23.77 18.81 34.60
CA THR A 209 22.89 18.74 35.78
C THR A 209 21.44 18.45 35.37
N PRO A 210 20.64 17.74 36.20
CA PRO A 210 19.24 17.45 35.86
C PRO A 210 18.40 18.70 35.52
N ALA A 211 18.63 19.81 36.23
CA ALA A 211 17.94 21.07 35.96
C ALA A 211 18.25 21.65 34.57
N SER A 212 19.52 21.56 34.14
CA SER A 212 19.92 22.01 32.80
C SER A 212 19.38 21.09 31.70
N LEU A 213 19.32 19.77 31.93
CA LEU A 213 18.66 18.82 31.01
C LEU A 213 17.16 19.12 30.87
N LEU A 214 16.48 19.48 31.96
CA LEU A 214 15.06 19.83 31.91
C LEU A 214 14.82 21.12 31.13
N LYS A 215 15.62 22.16 31.36
CA LYS A 215 15.54 23.41 30.59
C LYS A 215 15.73 23.15 29.09
N GLU A 216 16.69 22.31 28.76
CA GLU A 216 16.98 21.92 27.39
C GLU A 216 15.86 21.06 26.77
N ALA A 217 15.31 20.12 27.55
CA ALA A 217 14.15 19.31 27.16
C ALA A 217 12.94 20.19 26.80
N ILE A 218 12.70 21.27 27.56
CA ILE A 218 11.65 22.26 27.27
C ILE A 218 11.96 23.03 25.99
N HIS A 219 13.22 23.41 25.76
CA HIS A 219 13.62 24.12 24.55
C HIS A 219 13.39 23.28 23.28
N VAL A 220 13.79 22.00 23.27
CA VAL A 220 13.67 21.14 22.08
C VAL A 220 12.24 20.74 21.72
N ILE A 221 11.27 20.97 22.61
CA ILE A 221 9.84 20.77 22.34
C ILE A 221 9.08 22.07 22.08
N SER A 222 9.77 23.21 22.04
CA SER A 222 9.15 24.49 21.72
C SER A 222 8.54 24.48 20.30
N CYS A 223 7.48 25.27 20.11
CA CYS A 223 6.71 25.31 18.86
C CYS A 223 7.56 25.71 17.64
N GLY A 224 8.47 26.67 17.80
CA GLY A 224 9.36 27.14 16.73
C GLY A 224 10.62 26.31 16.53
N TYR A 225 10.82 25.21 17.27
CA TYR A 225 12.06 24.44 17.19
C TYR A 225 12.28 23.81 15.82
N GLU A 226 11.20 23.45 15.12
CA GLU A 226 11.26 22.81 13.81
C GLU A 226 11.41 23.84 12.67
N ASP A 227 11.29 25.13 12.96
CA ASP A 227 11.39 26.20 11.97
C ASP A 227 12.78 26.25 11.35
N LYS A 228 12.81 26.27 10.01
CA LYS A 228 14.06 26.29 9.22
C LYS A 228 14.97 25.08 9.44
N THR A 229 14.49 24.02 10.09
CA THR A 229 15.20 22.74 10.22
C THR A 229 14.76 21.73 9.15
N ASP A 230 15.45 20.58 9.12
CA ASP A 230 15.11 19.44 8.26
C ASP A 230 14.15 18.44 8.95
N TRP A 231 13.68 18.71 10.17
CA TRP A 231 12.63 17.93 10.84
C TRP A 231 11.36 17.87 10.00
N GLY A 232 10.78 16.68 9.87
CA GLY A 232 9.61 16.44 9.04
C GLY A 232 9.89 16.36 7.54
N LYS A 233 11.04 16.85 7.06
CA LYS A 233 11.41 16.83 5.64
C LYS A 233 12.34 15.68 5.30
N GLU A 234 13.39 15.54 6.10
CA GLU A 234 14.44 14.52 5.92
C GLU A 234 14.77 13.78 7.23
N VAL A 235 14.28 14.29 8.37
CA VAL A 235 14.57 13.79 9.72
C VAL A 235 13.26 13.52 10.46
N GLY A 236 13.19 12.38 11.14
CA GLY A 236 12.02 11.95 11.90
C GLY A 236 10.95 11.32 11.01
N TRP A 237 9.69 11.44 11.45
CA TRP A 237 8.53 11.11 10.61
C TRP A 237 8.40 12.14 9.51
N ILE A 238 8.10 11.69 8.29
CA ILE A 238 8.04 12.56 7.12
C ILE A 238 6.66 13.20 6.99
N TYR A 239 6.61 14.53 6.97
CA TYR A 239 5.37 15.30 6.89
C TYR A 239 4.85 15.43 5.46
N GLY A 240 3.56 15.72 5.33
CA GLY A 240 2.93 16.08 4.05
C GLY A 240 2.04 15.00 3.43
N SER A 241 1.84 13.87 4.11
CA SER A 241 0.83 12.87 3.76
C SER A 241 0.09 12.42 5.01
N VAL A 242 -1.19 12.07 4.86
CA VAL A 242 -2.00 11.43 5.91
C VAL A 242 -1.49 10.02 6.29
N THR A 243 -0.67 9.40 5.43
CA THR A 243 -0.01 8.11 5.68
C THR A 243 1.50 8.31 5.82
N GLU A 244 1.92 9.08 6.82
CA GLU A 244 3.33 9.35 7.09
C GLU A 244 4.10 8.09 7.49
N ASP A 245 3.42 7.04 7.94
CA ASP A 245 3.98 5.75 8.31
C ASP A 245 4.68 5.07 7.13
N ILE A 246 3.95 4.81 6.04
CA ILE A 246 4.49 4.18 4.83
C ILE A 246 5.60 5.06 4.25
N LEU A 247 5.39 6.39 4.22
CA LEU A 247 6.35 7.34 3.67
C LEU A 247 7.67 7.37 4.46
N THR A 248 7.59 7.31 5.80
CA THR A 248 8.77 7.25 6.68
C THR A 248 9.55 5.95 6.45
N GLY A 249 8.85 4.81 6.39
CA GLY A 249 9.47 3.51 6.08
C GLY A 249 10.16 3.51 4.71
N PHE A 250 9.47 4.00 3.68
CA PHE A 250 9.99 4.12 2.32
C PHE A 250 11.26 4.97 2.24
N LYS A 251 11.27 6.12 2.93
CA LYS A 251 12.44 6.99 2.99
C LYS A 251 13.63 6.28 3.62
N MET A 252 13.42 5.58 4.75
CA MET A 252 14.48 4.81 5.41
C MET A 252 15.04 3.70 4.49
N HIS A 253 14.18 2.97 3.79
CA HIS A 253 14.64 1.96 2.82
C HIS A 253 15.40 2.57 1.64
N CYS A 254 15.03 3.77 1.19
CA CYS A 254 15.81 4.51 0.18
C CYS A 254 17.23 4.87 0.67
N HIS A 255 17.41 5.08 1.97
CA HIS A 255 18.71 5.25 2.62
C HIS A 255 19.49 3.93 2.82
N GLY A 256 19.01 2.83 2.25
CA GLY A 256 19.67 1.52 2.24
C GLY A 256 19.47 0.69 3.50
N TRP A 257 18.59 1.13 4.40
CA TRP A 257 18.23 0.36 5.58
C TRP A 257 17.37 -0.85 5.24
N ARG A 258 17.42 -1.87 6.10
CA ARG A 258 16.58 -3.07 6.05
C ARG A 258 15.62 -3.08 7.24
N SER A 259 14.36 -3.44 7.06
CA SER A 259 13.45 -3.76 8.16
C SER A 259 13.31 -5.27 8.33
N ILE A 260 12.79 -5.70 9.48
CA ILE A 260 12.55 -7.12 9.79
C ILE A 260 11.09 -7.30 10.22
N TYR A 261 10.45 -8.35 9.74
CA TYR A 261 9.12 -8.76 10.17
C TYR A 261 9.18 -9.88 11.21
N CYS A 262 8.81 -9.59 12.47
CA CYS A 262 8.86 -10.56 13.56
C CYS A 262 7.45 -11.04 13.93
N ILE A 263 7.20 -12.35 13.78
CA ILE A 263 5.92 -12.98 14.15
C ILE A 263 6.16 -14.00 15.27
N PRO A 264 6.00 -13.59 16.55
CA PRO A 264 6.04 -14.53 17.65
C PRO A 264 4.80 -15.42 17.72
N SER A 265 4.93 -16.57 18.37
CA SER A 265 3.83 -17.53 18.57
C SER A 265 2.64 -16.92 19.33
N ARG A 266 2.92 -16.10 20.34
CA ARG A 266 1.92 -15.24 20.99
C ARG A 266 2.00 -13.86 20.33
N PRO A 267 0.89 -13.29 19.83
CA PRO A 267 0.87 -11.93 19.30
C PRO A 267 1.55 -10.94 20.25
N ALA A 268 2.57 -10.25 19.77
CA ALA A 268 3.34 -9.31 20.58
C ALA A 268 2.50 -8.12 21.03
N PHE A 269 1.74 -7.57 20.09
CA PHE A 269 0.87 -6.43 20.29
C PHE A 269 -0.54 -6.81 19.87
N LYS A 270 -1.52 -6.30 20.63
CA LYS A 270 -2.94 -6.43 20.33
C LYS A 270 -3.60 -5.06 20.43
N GLY A 271 -4.63 -4.81 19.64
CA GLY A 271 -5.40 -3.58 19.73
C GLY A 271 -6.89 -3.74 19.46
N SER A 272 -7.62 -2.64 19.53
CA SER A 272 -9.07 -2.62 19.28
C SER A 272 -9.37 -2.39 17.79
N ALA A 273 -10.20 -3.24 17.19
CA ALA A 273 -10.66 -3.08 15.81
C ALA A 273 -11.90 -2.16 15.69
N PRO A 274 -12.12 -1.50 14.55
CA PRO A 274 -13.38 -0.80 14.28
C PRO A 274 -14.57 -1.77 14.35
N LEU A 275 -15.65 -1.36 15.03
CA LEU A 275 -16.81 -2.23 15.28
C LEU A 275 -17.80 -2.27 14.10
N ASN A 276 -17.99 -1.15 13.40
CA ASN A 276 -18.97 -1.04 12.31
C ASN A 276 -18.30 -0.78 10.93
N LEU A 277 -19.06 -1.05 9.87
CA LEU A 277 -18.59 -0.90 8.48
C LEU A 277 -18.23 0.55 8.13
N SER A 278 -18.97 1.52 8.64
CA SER A 278 -18.76 2.93 8.32
C SER A 278 -17.41 3.42 8.82
N ASP A 279 -17.05 3.12 10.07
CA ASP A 279 -15.77 3.48 10.66
C ASP A 279 -14.62 2.74 9.95
N ARG A 280 -14.84 1.49 9.57
CA ARG A 280 -13.89 0.72 8.76
C ARG A 280 -13.67 1.33 7.38
N LEU A 281 -14.72 1.77 6.69
CA LEU A 281 -14.60 2.44 5.38
C LEU A 281 -13.92 3.80 5.47
N HIS A 282 -14.19 4.59 6.51
CA HIS A 282 -13.44 5.82 6.76
C HIS A 282 -11.96 5.54 7.04
N GLN A 283 -11.64 4.46 7.76
CA GLN A 283 -10.25 4.05 7.94
C GLN A 283 -9.57 3.73 6.60
N VAL A 284 -10.22 2.94 5.75
CA VAL A 284 -9.69 2.63 4.40
C VAL A 284 -9.57 3.87 3.52
N LEU A 285 -10.54 4.80 3.62
CA LEU A 285 -10.52 6.08 2.91
C LEU A 285 -9.26 6.87 3.26
N ARG A 286 -8.88 6.93 4.54
CA ARG A 286 -7.66 7.62 4.99
C ARG A 286 -6.40 7.01 4.39
N TRP A 287 -6.30 5.68 4.40
CA TRP A 287 -5.16 4.97 3.84
C TRP A 287 -5.04 5.20 2.33
N ALA A 288 -6.17 5.14 1.63
CA ALA A 288 -6.21 5.39 0.19
C ALA A 288 -5.88 6.85 -0.14
N LEU A 289 -6.39 7.81 0.63
CA LEU A 289 -6.10 9.23 0.44
C LEU A 289 -4.60 9.50 0.63
N GLY A 290 -4.02 9.02 1.73
CA GLY A 290 -2.58 9.19 1.97
C GLY A 290 -1.72 8.53 0.88
N SER A 291 -2.12 7.36 0.38
CA SER A 291 -1.43 6.69 -0.73
C SER A 291 -1.47 7.51 -2.03
N VAL A 292 -2.62 8.12 -2.35
CA VAL A 292 -2.77 9.05 -3.49
C VAL A 292 -1.92 10.30 -3.29
N GLU A 293 -1.89 10.87 -2.08
CA GLU A 293 -1.02 12.00 -1.75
C GLU A 293 0.45 11.66 -1.95
N ILE A 294 0.92 10.50 -1.48
CA ILE A 294 2.30 10.04 -1.70
C ILE A 294 2.59 9.92 -3.20
N PHE A 295 1.68 9.30 -3.96
CA PHE A 295 1.83 9.12 -5.41
C PHE A 295 1.96 10.46 -6.16
N LEU A 296 1.18 11.47 -5.76
CA LEU A 296 1.20 12.81 -6.37
C LEU A 296 2.26 13.74 -5.77
N SER A 297 2.95 13.32 -4.71
CA SER A 297 3.99 14.11 -4.04
C SER A 297 5.37 13.98 -4.71
N LYS A 298 6.33 14.80 -4.22
CA LYS A 298 7.75 14.67 -4.57
C LYS A 298 8.37 13.30 -4.20
N HIS A 299 7.73 12.56 -3.28
CA HIS A 299 8.22 11.29 -2.77
C HIS A 299 7.63 10.06 -3.48
N CYS A 300 7.08 10.22 -4.69
CA CYS A 300 6.54 9.08 -5.43
C CYS A 300 7.62 8.03 -5.77
N PRO A 301 7.39 6.73 -5.47
CA PRO A 301 8.34 5.66 -5.75
C PRO A 301 8.76 5.51 -7.23
N LEU A 302 7.98 6.06 -8.16
CA LEU A 302 8.26 6.03 -9.60
C LEU A 302 9.45 6.88 -10.02
N TRP A 303 9.71 8.01 -9.35
CA TRP A 303 10.80 8.94 -9.69
C TRP A 303 11.69 9.32 -8.51
N TYR A 304 11.29 9.04 -7.28
CA TYR A 304 12.06 9.37 -6.08
C TYR A 304 13.05 8.26 -5.68
N GLY A 305 14.19 8.64 -5.10
CA GLY A 305 15.12 7.69 -4.48
C GLY A 305 15.89 6.80 -5.47
N TYR A 306 16.03 7.19 -6.74
CA TYR A 306 16.93 6.53 -7.68
C TYR A 306 18.39 6.81 -7.31
N GLY A 307 19.24 5.79 -7.43
CA GLY A 307 20.63 5.85 -6.97
C GLY A 307 20.80 5.65 -5.45
N GLY A 308 19.71 5.44 -4.71
CA GLY A 308 19.71 5.06 -3.30
C GLY A 308 19.89 3.56 -3.06
N GLY A 309 19.62 3.13 -1.82
CA GLY A 309 19.74 1.73 -1.39
C GLY A 309 18.47 0.88 -1.52
N LEU A 310 17.42 1.40 -2.17
CA LEU A 310 16.16 0.67 -2.36
C LEU A 310 16.29 -0.41 -3.46
N LYS A 311 15.98 -1.66 -3.12
CA LYS A 311 15.97 -2.77 -4.09
C LYS A 311 14.84 -2.59 -5.11
N TRP A 312 15.05 -3.10 -6.32
CA TRP A 312 14.08 -2.93 -7.42
C TRP A 312 12.72 -3.58 -7.12
N LEU A 313 12.72 -4.78 -6.52
CA LEU A 313 11.47 -5.50 -6.22
C LEU A 313 10.75 -4.87 -5.01
N GLU A 314 11.51 -4.31 -4.06
CA GLU A 314 10.96 -3.48 -2.98
C GLU A 314 10.33 -2.20 -3.53
N ARG A 315 10.98 -1.55 -4.51
CA ARG A 315 10.40 -0.41 -5.21
C ARG A 315 9.08 -0.76 -5.87
N LEU A 316 8.98 -1.93 -6.52
CA LEU A 316 7.73 -2.39 -7.12
C LEU A 316 6.62 -2.57 -6.06
N SER A 317 6.97 -3.09 -4.87
CA SER A 317 6.04 -3.17 -3.74
C SER A 317 5.55 -1.78 -3.30
N TYR A 318 6.45 -0.81 -3.14
CA TYR A 318 6.07 0.56 -2.81
C TYR A 318 5.25 1.25 -3.91
N ILE A 319 5.54 0.99 -5.20
CA ILE A 319 4.69 1.44 -6.30
C ILE A 319 3.29 0.85 -6.12
N ASN A 320 3.17 -0.47 -5.95
CA ASN A 320 1.88 -1.13 -5.72
C ASN A 320 1.12 -0.54 -4.52
N ALA A 321 1.79 -0.32 -3.38
CA ALA A 321 1.21 0.26 -2.18
C ALA A 321 0.77 1.74 -2.34
N THR A 322 1.30 2.47 -3.33
CA THR A 322 0.89 3.86 -3.60
C THR A 322 -0.18 3.97 -4.69
N VAL A 323 -0.15 3.07 -5.68
CA VAL A 323 -1.09 3.12 -6.83
C VAL A 323 -2.35 2.29 -6.64
N TYR A 324 -2.44 1.43 -5.62
CA TYR A 324 -3.61 0.56 -5.44
C TYR A 324 -4.97 1.29 -5.43
N PRO A 325 -5.13 2.54 -4.91
CA PRO A 325 -6.44 3.18 -4.92
C PRO A 325 -6.94 3.46 -6.34
N TRP A 326 -6.03 3.66 -7.30
CA TRP A 326 -6.35 3.98 -8.69
C TRP A 326 -7.02 2.82 -9.43
N THR A 327 -6.86 1.58 -8.94
CA THR A 327 -7.58 0.42 -9.51
C THR A 327 -9.09 0.50 -9.29
N SER A 328 -9.57 1.38 -8.41
CA SER A 328 -10.99 1.66 -8.19
C SER A 328 -11.74 2.12 -9.45
N ILE A 329 -11.11 2.95 -10.28
CA ILE A 329 -11.72 3.51 -11.50
C ILE A 329 -12.06 2.38 -12.50
N PRO A 330 -11.08 1.56 -12.95
CA PRO A 330 -11.39 0.45 -13.84
C PRO A 330 -12.27 -0.61 -13.16
N LEU A 331 -12.15 -0.81 -11.84
CA LEU A 331 -13.00 -1.74 -11.10
C LEU A 331 -14.47 -1.31 -11.11
N LEU A 332 -14.77 -0.03 -10.90
CA LEU A 332 -16.13 0.50 -10.97
C LEU A 332 -16.75 0.26 -12.35
N ALA A 333 -15.99 0.56 -13.41
CA ALA A 333 -16.43 0.28 -14.77
C ALA A 333 -16.68 -1.22 -14.95
N TYR A 334 -15.72 -2.07 -14.56
CA TYR A 334 -15.81 -3.53 -14.66
C TYR A 334 -17.05 -4.11 -13.96
N CYS A 335 -17.35 -3.64 -12.74
CA CYS A 335 -18.54 -4.07 -11.99
C CYS A 335 -19.87 -3.56 -12.58
N THR A 336 -19.83 -2.50 -13.40
CA THR A 336 -21.01 -1.94 -14.07
C THR A 336 -21.31 -2.64 -15.40
N LEU A 337 -20.29 -3.13 -16.11
CA LEU A 337 -20.43 -3.72 -17.44
C LEU A 337 -21.45 -4.88 -17.52
N PRO A 338 -21.52 -5.83 -16.56
CA PRO A 338 -22.49 -6.93 -16.63
C PRO A 338 -23.94 -6.44 -16.63
N ALA A 339 -24.25 -5.43 -15.81
CA ALA A 339 -25.58 -4.82 -15.76
C ALA A 339 -25.94 -4.16 -17.10
N VAL A 340 -25.00 -3.42 -17.70
CA VAL A 340 -25.19 -2.81 -19.03
C VAL A 340 -25.41 -3.87 -20.11
N CYS A 341 -24.64 -4.97 -20.09
CA CYS A 341 -24.80 -6.08 -21.04
C CYS A 341 -26.17 -6.77 -20.92
N LEU A 342 -26.68 -6.91 -19.70
CA LEU A 342 -28.00 -7.49 -19.44
C LEU A 342 -29.12 -6.55 -19.91
N LEU A 343 -29.02 -5.25 -19.64
CA LEU A 343 -30.04 -4.27 -19.99
C LEU A 343 -30.09 -3.93 -21.49
N THR A 344 -28.93 -3.83 -22.14
CA THR A 344 -28.86 -3.44 -23.56
C THR A 344 -29.01 -4.62 -24.51
N GLY A 345 -28.93 -5.85 -24.01
CA GLY A 345 -28.94 -7.04 -24.85
C GLY A 345 -27.65 -7.27 -25.65
N LYS A 346 -26.66 -6.37 -25.59
CA LYS A 346 -25.39 -6.47 -26.31
C LYS A 346 -24.31 -7.06 -25.42
N PHE A 347 -23.62 -8.09 -25.92
CA PHE A 347 -22.45 -8.64 -25.24
C PHE A 347 -21.19 -7.93 -25.75
N ILE A 348 -20.30 -7.55 -24.83
CA ILE A 348 -19.09 -6.79 -25.17
C ILE A 348 -18.08 -7.65 -25.92
N THR A 349 -18.00 -8.94 -25.60
CA THR A 349 -17.11 -9.88 -26.27
C THR A 349 -17.85 -10.62 -27.39
N PRO A 350 -17.21 -10.85 -28.55
CA PRO A 350 -17.78 -11.71 -29.59
C PRO A 350 -17.87 -13.16 -29.10
N GLU A 351 -18.57 -14.01 -29.86
CA GLU A 351 -18.59 -15.45 -29.61
C GLU A 351 -17.16 -16.01 -29.56
N LEU A 352 -16.85 -16.72 -28.48
CA LEU A 352 -15.51 -17.26 -28.25
C LEU A 352 -15.29 -18.47 -29.17
N SER A 353 -14.22 -18.44 -29.95
CA SER A 353 -13.76 -19.63 -30.66
C SER A 353 -13.33 -20.72 -29.68
N ASN A 354 -13.27 -21.98 -30.13
CA ASN A 354 -12.80 -23.11 -29.30
C ASN A 354 -11.44 -22.81 -28.64
N VAL A 355 -10.53 -22.16 -29.37
CA VAL A 355 -9.20 -21.77 -28.88
C VAL A 355 -9.31 -20.69 -27.80
N ALA A 356 -10.14 -19.66 -28.01
CA ALA A 356 -10.35 -18.60 -27.04
C ALA A 356 -10.98 -19.12 -25.74
N SER A 357 -11.92 -20.06 -25.84
CA SER A 357 -12.53 -20.75 -24.70
C SER A 357 -11.51 -21.56 -23.89
N LEU A 358 -10.56 -22.24 -24.55
CA LEU A 358 -9.47 -22.96 -23.86
C LEU A 358 -8.52 -22.01 -23.12
N TRP A 359 -8.17 -20.86 -23.71
CA TRP A 359 -7.37 -19.83 -23.04
C TRP A 359 -8.09 -19.27 -21.81
N PHE A 360 -9.39 -18.98 -21.94
CA PHE A 360 -10.21 -18.51 -20.83
C PHE A 360 -10.26 -19.54 -19.70
N LEU A 361 -10.55 -20.80 -20.00
CA LEU A 361 -10.55 -21.89 -19.01
C LEU A 361 -9.19 -22.05 -18.33
N SER A 362 -8.11 -22.04 -19.11
CA SER A 362 -6.74 -22.15 -18.58
C SER A 362 -6.40 -21.02 -17.62
N LEU A 363 -6.83 -19.80 -17.92
CA LEU A 363 -6.65 -18.64 -17.04
C LEU A 363 -7.40 -18.82 -15.71
N PHE A 364 -8.65 -19.29 -15.72
CA PHE A 364 -9.37 -19.57 -14.47
C PHE A 364 -8.68 -20.66 -13.64
N ILE A 365 -8.25 -21.75 -14.28
CA ILE A 365 -7.52 -22.83 -13.61
C ILE A 365 -6.23 -22.29 -12.97
N CYS A 366 -5.47 -21.46 -13.69
CA CYS A 366 -4.25 -20.85 -13.18
C CYS A 366 -4.53 -19.94 -11.97
N ILE A 367 -5.59 -19.13 -12.00
CA ILE A 367 -5.96 -18.26 -10.87
C ILE A 367 -6.31 -19.09 -9.64
N PHE A 368 -7.18 -20.11 -9.79
CA PHE A 368 -7.55 -20.98 -8.68
C PHE A 368 -6.36 -21.77 -8.13
N ALA A 369 -5.52 -22.34 -9.01
CA ALA A 369 -4.33 -23.07 -8.60
C ALA A 369 -3.35 -22.17 -7.85
N THR A 370 -3.14 -20.94 -8.31
CA THR A 370 -2.26 -19.97 -7.64
C THR A 370 -2.81 -19.59 -6.27
N GLY A 371 -4.11 -19.29 -6.15
CA GLY A 371 -4.74 -18.97 -4.87
C GLY A 371 -4.67 -20.14 -3.87
N ILE A 372 -4.89 -21.38 -4.33
CA ILE A 372 -4.76 -22.57 -3.47
C ILE A 372 -3.32 -22.76 -2.99
N LEU A 373 -2.33 -22.59 -3.87
CA LEU A 373 -0.92 -22.67 -3.49
C LEU A 373 -0.55 -21.58 -2.49
N GLU A 374 -1.04 -20.36 -2.68
CA GLU A 374 -0.81 -19.22 -1.80
C GLU A 374 -1.38 -19.44 -0.39
N MET A 375 -2.62 -19.91 -0.29
CA MET A 375 -3.25 -20.26 0.98
C MET A 375 -2.53 -21.43 1.67
N ARG A 376 -2.06 -22.41 0.89
CA ARG A 376 -1.39 -23.61 1.43
C ARG A 376 -0.09 -23.27 2.16
N TRP A 377 0.77 -22.42 1.61
CA TRP A 377 2.04 -22.08 2.28
C TRP A 377 1.85 -21.11 3.44
N SER A 378 0.87 -20.19 3.32
CA SER A 378 0.64 -19.16 4.32
C SER A 378 -0.16 -19.64 5.53
N GLY A 379 -0.94 -20.70 5.37
CA GLY A 379 -1.85 -21.21 6.41
C GLY A 379 -3.13 -20.37 6.59
N VAL A 380 -3.41 -19.46 5.65
CA VAL A 380 -4.63 -18.64 5.67
C VAL A 380 -5.83 -19.47 5.20
N GLY A 381 -6.94 -19.40 5.94
CA GLY A 381 -8.17 -20.11 5.59
C GLY A 381 -8.84 -19.54 4.34
N VAL A 382 -9.53 -20.39 3.59
CA VAL A 382 -10.26 -19.99 2.36
C VAL A 382 -11.29 -18.90 2.64
N ASP A 383 -11.97 -18.98 3.78
CA ASP A 383 -12.96 -17.97 4.17
C ASP A 383 -12.32 -16.60 4.42
N ASP A 384 -11.13 -16.54 5.03
CA ASP A 384 -10.41 -15.29 5.27
C ASP A 384 -9.88 -14.69 3.97
N TRP A 385 -9.38 -15.53 3.07
CA TRP A 385 -8.94 -15.11 1.73
C TRP A 385 -10.10 -14.54 0.92
N TRP A 386 -11.23 -15.26 0.87
CA TRP A 386 -12.43 -14.79 0.14
C TRP A 386 -13.01 -13.51 0.73
N ARG A 387 -13.11 -13.41 2.07
CA ARG A 387 -13.58 -12.18 2.74
C ARG A 387 -12.70 -10.98 2.42
N ASN A 388 -11.38 -11.18 2.32
CA ASN A 388 -10.45 -10.14 1.93
C ASN A 388 -10.73 -9.64 0.51
N GLU A 389 -10.97 -10.54 -0.45
CA GLU A 389 -11.33 -10.17 -1.83
C GLU A 389 -12.66 -9.42 -1.91
N GLN A 390 -13.69 -9.88 -1.18
CA GLN A 390 -14.96 -9.17 -1.09
C GLN A 390 -14.78 -7.76 -0.54
N PHE A 391 -14.01 -7.62 0.54
CA PHE A 391 -13.73 -6.33 1.16
C PHE A 391 -12.87 -5.42 0.25
N TRP A 392 -11.93 -5.99 -0.52
CA TRP A 392 -11.18 -5.26 -1.53
C TRP A 392 -12.10 -4.69 -2.62
N VAL A 393 -13.07 -5.47 -3.11
CA VAL A 393 -14.07 -4.97 -4.08
C VAL A 393 -14.91 -3.84 -3.46
N ILE A 394 -15.45 -4.06 -2.25
CA ILE A 394 -16.27 -3.07 -1.54
C ILE A 394 -15.48 -1.77 -1.32
N GLY A 395 -14.26 -1.85 -0.78
CA GLY A 395 -13.37 -0.70 -0.57
C GLY A 395 -12.99 -0.02 -1.88
N GLY A 396 -12.76 -0.80 -2.94
CA GLY A 396 -12.47 -0.34 -4.28
C GLY A 396 -13.58 0.53 -4.88
N VAL A 397 -14.82 0.04 -4.89
CA VAL A 397 -15.95 0.78 -5.45
C VAL A 397 -16.44 1.92 -4.55
N SER A 398 -16.01 1.98 -3.29
CA SER A 398 -16.38 3.03 -2.32
C SER A 398 -15.19 3.92 -1.94
N ALA A 399 -14.51 3.59 -0.84
CA ALA A 399 -13.48 4.40 -0.20
C ALA A 399 -12.33 4.76 -1.15
N HIS A 400 -11.82 3.82 -1.94
CA HIS A 400 -10.72 4.07 -2.86
C HIS A 400 -11.14 5.05 -3.98
N LEU A 401 -12.34 4.87 -4.54
CA LEU A 401 -12.89 5.75 -5.56
C LEU A 401 -12.99 7.20 -5.04
N PHE A 402 -13.59 7.39 -3.86
CA PHE A 402 -13.68 8.71 -3.23
C PHE A 402 -12.30 9.29 -2.91
N ALA A 403 -11.36 8.49 -2.41
CA ALA A 403 -10.00 8.92 -2.11
C ALA A 403 -9.25 9.44 -3.35
N VAL A 404 -9.39 8.77 -4.50
CA VAL A 404 -8.74 9.21 -5.75
C VAL A 404 -9.28 10.58 -6.17
N PHE A 405 -10.59 10.76 -6.18
CA PHE A 405 -11.18 12.07 -6.53
C PHE A 405 -10.82 13.16 -5.51
N GLN A 406 -10.86 12.87 -4.21
CA GLN A 406 -10.47 13.80 -3.16
C GLN A 406 -8.99 14.19 -3.24
N GLY A 407 -8.10 13.21 -3.43
CA GLY A 407 -6.66 13.43 -3.56
C GLY A 407 -6.32 14.26 -4.79
N LEU A 408 -6.98 14.00 -5.93
CA LEU A 408 -6.84 14.81 -7.13
C LEU A 408 -7.31 16.25 -6.90
N LEU A 409 -8.48 16.45 -6.29
CA LEU A 409 -8.98 17.80 -5.97
C LEU A 409 -8.04 18.54 -5.03
N LYS A 410 -7.51 17.87 -4.01
CA LYS A 410 -6.56 18.48 -3.06
C LYS A 410 -5.28 18.94 -3.74
N VAL A 411 -4.67 18.09 -4.58
CA VAL A 411 -3.40 18.41 -5.24
C VAL A 411 -3.57 19.44 -6.36
N LEU A 412 -4.67 19.36 -7.13
CA LEU A 412 -4.90 20.26 -8.27
C LEU A 412 -5.52 21.61 -7.86
N ALA A 413 -6.41 21.62 -6.87
CA ALA A 413 -7.16 22.82 -6.46
C ALA A 413 -6.69 23.41 -5.11
N GLY A 414 -5.76 22.76 -4.40
CA GLY A 414 -5.24 23.24 -3.11
C GLY A 414 -6.29 23.25 -1.99
N ILE A 415 -7.39 22.52 -2.15
CA ILE A 415 -8.48 22.46 -1.16
C ILE A 415 -8.10 21.45 -0.08
N ASP A 416 -7.86 21.94 1.14
CA ASP A 416 -7.64 21.07 2.30
C ASP A 416 -8.91 20.31 2.66
N THR A 417 -8.83 18.99 2.63
CA THR A 417 -9.93 18.11 3.04
C THR A 417 -9.97 18.00 4.57
N ASN A 418 -11.03 18.51 5.19
CA ASN A 418 -11.24 18.38 6.63
C ASN A 418 -11.34 16.90 7.02
N PHE A 419 -10.56 16.53 8.03
CA PHE A 419 -10.35 15.16 8.45
C PHE A 419 -11.19 14.81 9.68
N THR A 420 -11.92 13.68 9.65
CA THR A 420 -12.61 13.11 10.81
C THR A 420 -11.87 11.88 11.33
N VAL A 421 -11.39 11.94 12.57
CA VAL A 421 -10.77 10.79 13.25
C VAL A 421 -11.85 9.72 13.51
N THR A 422 -11.58 8.48 13.12
CA THR A 422 -12.46 7.34 13.41
C THR A 422 -12.47 7.06 14.91
N SER A 423 -13.63 7.11 15.57
CA SER A 423 -13.78 6.68 16.96
C SER A 423 -13.53 5.18 17.08
N LYS A 424 -12.63 4.78 17.98
CA LYS A 424 -12.35 3.38 18.32
C LYS A 424 -12.86 2.98 19.72
N ALA A 425 -13.67 3.83 20.34
CA ALA A 425 -14.33 3.53 21.62
C ALA A 425 -15.66 2.83 21.35
N GLY A 426 -15.90 1.72 22.03
CA GLY A 426 -17.23 1.12 22.17
C GLY A 426 -17.53 1.06 23.66
N ASP A 427 -18.69 1.56 24.07
CA ASP A 427 -19.21 1.35 25.42
C ASP A 427 -19.61 -0.13 25.58
N ASP A 428 -19.51 -0.62 26.83
CA ASP A 428 -19.68 -2.03 27.22
C ASP A 428 -21.13 -2.55 27.09
N GLU A 429 -21.72 -2.51 25.89
CA GLU A 429 -22.90 -3.31 25.51
C GLU A 429 -22.56 -4.27 24.36
N GLU A 430 -22.33 -5.53 24.75
CA GLU A 430 -21.93 -6.67 23.91
C GLU A 430 -22.64 -6.70 22.54
N PHE A 431 -21.90 -6.33 21.50
CA PHE A 431 -22.23 -6.47 20.08
C PHE A 431 -23.43 -5.69 19.53
N ALA A 432 -24.09 -4.80 20.28
CA ALA A 432 -25.20 -4.00 19.73
C ALA A 432 -24.71 -3.00 18.67
N GLU A 433 -23.58 -2.33 18.91
CA GLU A 433 -23.00 -1.34 17.99
C GLU A 433 -22.34 -1.94 16.74
N LEU A 434 -21.96 -3.23 16.79
CA LEU A 434 -21.37 -3.95 15.64
C LEU A 434 -22.35 -4.02 14.45
N TYR A 435 -23.65 -3.92 14.73
CA TYR A 435 -24.74 -3.94 13.76
C TYR A 435 -25.37 -2.58 13.52
N ALA A 436 -24.88 -1.51 14.15
CA ALA A 436 -25.37 -0.15 13.92
C ALA A 436 -24.91 0.33 12.54
N PHE A 437 -25.86 0.40 11.61
CA PHE A 437 -25.60 0.90 10.28
C PHE A 437 -25.59 2.44 10.28
N LYS A 438 -24.40 3.04 10.16
CA LYS A 438 -24.24 4.50 9.99
C LYS A 438 -24.21 4.83 8.50
N TRP A 439 -25.21 5.54 8.00
CA TRP A 439 -25.27 5.97 6.60
C TRP A 439 -24.16 6.96 6.28
N THR A 440 -23.45 6.75 5.16
CA THR A 440 -22.42 7.68 4.65
C THR A 440 -22.49 7.77 3.13
N THR A 441 -21.96 8.87 2.58
CA THR A 441 -21.86 9.07 1.12
C THR A 441 -21.00 8.01 0.44
N LEU A 442 -20.06 7.39 1.18
CA LEU A 442 -19.21 6.30 0.69
C LEU A 442 -20.03 5.06 0.26
N LEU A 443 -21.26 4.92 0.75
CA LEU A 443 -22.10 3.76 0.47
C LEU A 443 -22.90 3.90 -0.83
N ILE A 444 -22.95 5.11 -1.43
CA ILE A 444 -23.74 5.40 -2.63
C ILE A 444 -23.29 4.58 -3.85
N PRO A 445 -21.99 4.48 -4.20
CA PRO A 445 -21.60 3.68 -5.35
C PRO A 445 -21.84 2.17 -5.17
N PRO A 446 -21.48 1.52 -4.02
CA PRO A 446 -21.82 0.12 -3.79
C PRO A 446 -23.31 -0.19 -3.85
N THR A 447 -24.18 0.67 -3.27
CA THR A 447 -25.64 0.46 -3.37
C THR A 447 -26.14 0.61 -4.78
N THR A 448 -25.69 1.63 -5.51
CA THR A 448 -26.05 1.85 -6.91
C THR A 448 -25.65 0.65 -7.78
N LEU A 449 -24.42 0.16 -7.63
CA LEU A 449 -23.92 -1.02 -8.35
C LEU A 449 -24.72 -2.28 -8.05
N LEU A 450 -25.12 -2.47 -6.79
CA LEU A 450 -25.92 -3.61 -6.39
C LEU A 450 -27.32 -3.54 -7.02
N ILE A 451 -27.97 -2.38 -6.95
CA ILE A 451 -29.32 -2.17 -7.49
C ILE A 451 -29.32 -2.34 -9.02
N ILE A 452 -28.38 -1.72 -9.74
CA ILE A 452 -28.34 -1.81 -11.21
C ILE A 452 -28.06 -3.24 -11.69
N ASN A 453 -27.22 -4.00 -10.99
CA ASN A 453 -26.98 -5.41 -11.32
C ASN A 453 -28.23 -6.27 -11.03
N LEU A 454 -28.93 -6.05 -9.91
CA LEU A 454 -30.19 -6.76 -9.62
C LEU A 454 -31.26 -6.46 -10.68
N ILE A 455 -31.45 -5.19 -11.05
CA ILE A 455 -32.37 -4.78 -12.13
C ILE A 455 -31.95 -5.43 -13.46
N GLY A 456 -30.66 -5.40 -13.78
CA GLY A 456 -30.10 -6.05 -14.96
C GLY A 456 -30.41 -7.54 -15.02
N VAL A 457 -30.23 -8.27 -13.92
CA VAL A 457 -30.56 -9.70 -13.83
C VAL A 457 -32.05 -9.94 -14.11
N VAL A 458 -32.93 -9.20 -13.45
CA VAL A 458 -34.39 -9.35 -13.64
C VAL A 458 -34.78 -9.03 -15.08
N ALA A 459 -34.32 -7.91 -15.63
CA ALA A 459 -34.62 -7.50 -17.00
C ALA A 459 -34.06 -8.48 -18.04
N GLY A 460 -32.82 -8.95 -17.85
CA GLY A 460 -32.18 -9.91 -18.75
C GLY A 460 -32.89 -11.26 -18.78
N VAL A 461 -33.32 -11.77 -17.62
CA VAL A 461 -34.11 -13.00 -17.52
C VAL A 461 -35.49 -12.82 -18.17
N SER A 462 -36.21 -11.73 -17.86
CA SER A 462 -37.51 -11.43 -18.48
C SER A 462 -37.42 -11.36 -20.01
N ASN A 463 -36.39 -10.70 -20.55
CA ASN A 463 -36.17 -10.59 -21.99
C ASN A 463 -35.88 -11.94 -22.64
N ALA A 464 -35.06 -12.78 -22.01
CA ALA A 464 -34.73 -14.11 -22.54
C ALA A 464 -35.93 -15.08 -22.53
N ILE A 465 -36.80 -14.98 -21.52
CA ILE A 465 -38.03 -15.76 -21.47
C ILE A 465 -38.96 -15.41 -22.65
N ASN A 466 -38.97 -14.14 -23.07
CA ASN A 466 -39.84 -13.68 -24.15
C ASN A 466 -39.26 -13.94 -25.57
N ASN A 467 -37.93 -13.92 -25.73
CA ASN A 467 -37.28 -14.09 -27.03
C ASN A 467 -36.94 -15.55 -27.41
N GLY A 468 -37.32 -16.53 -26.57
CA GLY A 468 -37.13 -17.95 -26.88
C GLY A 468 -35.73 -18.51 -26.58
N TYR A 469 -35.54 -19.80 -26.84
CA TYR A 469 -34.39 -20.60 -26.39
C TYR A 469 -33.01 -20.13 -26.92
N GLU A 470 -32.96 -19.50 -28.09
CA GLU A 470 -31.69 -19.04 -28.68
C GLU A 470 -30.98 -17.95 -27.85
N SER A 471 -31.73 -17.23 -27.00
CA SER A 471 -31.19 -16.18 -26.14
C SER A 471 -30.52 -16.69 -24.85
N TRP A 472 -30.68 -17.99 -24.51
CA TRP A 472 -30.25 -18.53 -23.21
C TRP A 472 -28.74 -18.74 -23.09
N GLY A 473 -28.06 -19.11 -24.17
CA GLY A 473 -26.59 -19.29 -24.17
C GLY A 473 -25.86 -17.98 -23.82
N PRO A 474 -26.06 -16.89 -24.58
CA PRO A 474 -25.48 -15.58 -24.27
C PRO A 474 -25.94 -15.01 -22.91
N LEU A 475 -27.16 -15.32 -22.48
CA LEU A 475 -27.66 -14.91 -21.16
C LEU A 475 -26.83 -15.50 -20.03
N PHE A 476 -26.45 -16.79 -20.10
CA PHE A 476 -25.73 -17.47 -19.03
C PHE A 476 -24.40 -16.77 -18.70
N GLY A 477 -23.63 -16.38 -19.72
CA GLY A 477 -22.39 -15.63 -19.52
C GLY A 477 -22.61 -14.28 -18.84
N ARG A 478 -23.65 -13.54 -19.24
CA ARG A 478 -23.98 -12.23 -18.64
C ARG A 478 -24.45 -12.35 -17.19
N LEU A 479 -25.29 -13.35 -16.91
CA LEU A 479 -25.75 -13.66 -15.56
C LEU A 479 -24.59 -14.09 -14.67
N PHE A 480 -23.65 -14.88 -15.17
CA PHE A 480 -22.46 -15.30 -14.41
C PHE A 480 -21.67 -14.10 -13.90
N PHE A 481 -21.35 -13.13 -14.78
CA PHE A 481 -20.60 -11.94 -14.36
C PHE A 481 -21.38 -11.03 -13.42
N SER A 482 -22.69 -10.84 -13.66
CA SER A 482 -23.52 -10.02 -12.75
C SER A 482 -23.65 -10.68 -11.38
N PHE A 483 -23.83 -12.01 -11.33
CA PHE A 483 -23.86 -12.75 -10.08
C PHE A 483 -22.52 -12.69 -9.34
N TRP A 484 -21.40 -12.76 -10.06
CA TRP A 484 -20.07 -12.58 -9.47
C TRP A 484 -19.96 -11.24 -8.75
N VAL A 485 -20.40 -10.13 -9.36
CA VAL A 485 -20.43 -8.79 -8.72
C VAL A 485 -21.33 -8.79 -7.49
N ILE A 486 -22.55 -9.33 -7.59
CA ILE A 486 -23.52 -9.39 -6.48
C ILE A 486 -22.96 -10.20 -5.30
N VAL A 487 -22.28 -11.33 -5.56
CA VAL A 487 -21.66 -12.16 -4.51
C VAL A 487 -20.52 -11.42 -3.81
N HIS A 488 -19.73 -10.62 -4.52
CA HIS A 488 -18.68 -9.80 -3.88
C HIS A 488 -19.27 -8.69 -3.00
N LEU A 489 -20.39 -8.10 -3.41
CA LEU A 489 -21.11 -7.06 -2.65
C LEU A 489 -22.09 -7.64 -1.61
N TYR A 490 -22.22 -8.96 -1.50
CA TYR A 490 -23.18 -9.59 -0.58
C TYR A 490 -22.91 -9.31 0.90
N PRO A 491 -21.67 -9.31 1.41
CA PRO A 491 -21.40 -8.91 2.80
C PRO A 491 -21.82 -7.47 3.08
N PHE A 492 -21.66 -6.58 2.08
CA PHE A 492 -22.13 -5.20 2.15
C PHE A 492 -23.66 -5.14 2.24
N LEU A 493 -24.38 -5.88 1.40
CA LEU A 493 -25.84 -5.99 1.46
C LEU A 493 -26.30 -6.52 2.84
N LYS A 494 -25.65 -7.56 3.36
CA LYS A 494 -25.91 -8.08 4.72
C LYS A 494 -25.64 -7.05 5.82
N GLY A 495 -24.68 -6.14 5.61
CA GLY A 495 -24.39 -5.02 6.49
C GLY A 495 -25.49 -3.94 6.46
N LEU A 496 -25.99 -3.60 5.25
CA LEU A 496 -27.09 -2.64 5.05
C LEU A 496 -28.38 -3.09 5.75
N LEU A 497 -28.65 -4.39 5.71
CA LEU A 497 -29.84 -5.02 6.27
C LEU A 497 -29.68 -5.37 7.76
N GLY A 498 -29.04 -4.49 8.54
CA GLY A 498 -28.65 -4.70 9.95
C GLY A 498 -29.66 -5.49 10.80
N ARG A 499 -29.16 -6.25 11.79
CA ARG A 499 -29.86 -7.17 12.71
C ARG A 499 -31.40 -7.20 12.59
N GLN A 500 -31.92 -8.07 11.73
CA GLN A 500 -33.08 -8.91 12.07
C GLN A 500 -32.85 -10.33 11.53
N ASN A 501 -33.06 -11.32 12.41
CA ASN A 501 -33.15 -12.77 12.12
C ASN A 501 -33.75 -13.06 10.74
N ARG A 502 -33.33 -14.14 10.05
CA ARG A 502 -33.89 -14.87 8.86
C ARG A 502 -34.99 -14.21 7.97
N THR A 503 -35.93 -13.47 8.53
CA THR A 503 -36.99 -12.65 7.94
C THR A 503 -36.56 -11.67 6.83
N PRO A 504 -35.44 -10.90 6.88
CA PRO A 504 -35.12 -9.97 5.79
C PRO A 504 -34.69 -10.69 4.51
N THR A 505 -34.06 -11.86 4.61
CA THR A 505 -33.71 -12.66 3.42
C THR A 505 -34.97 -13.19 2.74
N ILE A 506 -35.95 -13.65 3.51
CA ILE A 506 -37.24 -14.12 2.98
C ILE A 506 -37.97 -12.99 2.28
N ILE A 507 -38.08 -11.81 2.91
CA ILE A 507 -38.73 -10.64 2.30
C ILE A 507 -38.03 -10.23 1.00
N ILE A 508 -36.69 -10.16 0.98
CA ILE A 508 -35.93 -9.81 -0.24
C ILE A 508 -36.17 -10.83 -1.36
N VAL A 509 -36.14 -12.13 -1.04
CA VAL A 509 -36.42 -13.18 -2.03
C VAL A 509 -37.82 -13.00 -2.60
N TRP A 510 -38.83 -12.78 -1.75
CA TRP A 510 -40.20 -12.50 -2.20
C TRP A 510 -40.33 -11.20 -3.00
N SER A 511 -39.64 -10.14 -2.61
CA SER A 511 -39.61 -8.88 -3.37
C SER A 511 -38.96 -9.04 -4.74
N ILE A 512 -37.88 -9.81 -4.85
CA ILE A 512 -37.23 -10.14 -6.13
C ILE A 512 -38.16 -10.99 -7.00
N LEU A 513 -38.83 -12.00 -6.42
CA LEU A 513 -39.82 -12.82 -7.13
C LEU A 513 -40.98 -11.98 -7.65
N LEU A 514 -41.57 -11.13 -6.80
CA LEU A 514 -42.64 -10.22 -7.19
C LEU A 514 -42.18 -9.25 -8.28
N ALA A 515 -41.01 -8.62 -8.13
CA ALA A 515 -40.45 -7.73 -9.14
C ALA A 515 -40.21 -8.43 -10.48
N SER A 516 -39.80 -9.71 -10.45
CA SER A 516 -39.63 -10.53 -11.65
C SER A 516 -40.97 -10.83 -12.32
N ILE A 517 -42.01 -11.18 -11.54
CA ILE A 517 -43.37 -11.37 -12.06
C ILE A 517 -43.92 -10.09 -12.67
N PHE A 518 -43.77 -8.95 -11.99
CA PHE A 518 -44.19 -7.64 -12.51
C PHE A 518 -43.44 -7.25 -13.78
N SER A 519 -42.12 -7.46 -13.82
CA SER A 519 -41.31 -7.23 -15.03
C SER A 519 -41.79 -8.09 -16.19
N LEU A 520 -42.05 -9.38 -15.95
CA LEU A 520 -42.51 -10.32 -16.97
C LEU A 520 -43.91 -9.97 -17.49
N LEU A 521 -44.83 -9.60 -16.58
CA LEU A 521 -46.15 -9.08 -16.94
C LEU A 521 -46.03 -7.80 -17.76
N TRP A 522 -45.17 -6.86 -17.34
CA TRP A 522 -44.95 -5.62 -18.06
C TRP A 522 -44.48 -5.89 -19.48
N VAL A 523 -43.42 -6.69 -19.69
CA VAL A 523 -42.90 -6.97 -21.04
C VAL A 523 -43.96 -7.65 -21.94
N ARG A 524 -44.87 -8.45 -21.38
CA ARG A 524 -45.96 -9.06 -22.16
C ARG A 524 -47.13 -8.11 -22.47
N ILE A 525 -47.39 -7.14 -21.60
CA ILE A 525 -48.50 -6.19 -21.74
C ILE A 525 -48.05 -4.95 -22.52
N ASP A 526 -46.76 -4.59 -22.44
CA ASP A 526 -46.21 -3.34 -22.95
C ASP A 526 -46.55 -3.15 -24.44
N PRO A 527 -47.46 -2.21 -24.75
CA PRO A 527 -47.91 -1.98 -26.12
C PRO A 527 -46.85 -1.27 -26.98
N PHE A 528 -45.73 -0.83 -26.37
CA PHE A 528 -44.68 -0.08 -27.04
C PHE A 528 -43.50 -0.93 -27.51
N LEU A 529 -43.48 -2.23 -27.18
CA LEU A 529 -42.52 -3.17 -27.79
C LEU A 529 -43.08 -3.67 -29.13
N PRO A 530 -42.29 -3.61 -30.23
CA PRO A 530 -42.74 -4.12 -31.52
C PRO A 530 -43.03 -5.61 -31.36
N LYS A 531 -44.30 -5.98 -31.50
CA LYS A 531 -44.67 -7.39 -31.68
C LYS A 531 -43.98 -7.85 -32.94
N SER A 532 -43.14 -8.87 -32.82
CA SER A 532 -42.63 -9.59 -33.99
C SER A 532 -43.82 -10.31 -34.61
N ASP A 533 -44.59 -9.60 -35.43
CA ASP A 533 -45.43 -10.25 -36.41
C ASP A 533 -44.46 -11.11 -37.23
N GLY A 534 -44.70 -12.43 -37.24
CA GLY A 534 -43.88 -13.36 -38.01
C GLY A 534 -43.79 -12.94 -39.48
N PRO A 535 -42.99 -13.63 -40.30
CA PRO A 535 -42.95 -13.32 -41.73
C PRO A 535 -44.38 -13.27 -42.27
N LEU A 536 -44.70 -12.21 -43.05
CA LEU A 536 -45.97 -12.09 -43.74
C LEU A 536 -46.19 -13.38 -44.54
N LEU A 537 -47.09 -14.23 -44.06
CA LEU A 537 -47.48 -15.44 -44.76
C LEU A 537 -48.33 -15.01 -45.95
N GLU A 538 -47.71 -14.86 -47.13
CA GLU A 538 -48.45 -14.84 -48.39
C GLU A 538 -49.00 -16.24 -48.66
N GLU A 539 -50.26 -16.32 -49.07
CA GLU A 539 -50.84 -17.55 -49.62
C GLU A 539 -49.99 -17.98 -50.83
N CYS A 540 -49.16 -19.02 -50.63
CA CYS A 540 -48.58 -19.72 -51.75
C CYS A 540 -49.74 -20.44 -52.43
N GLY A 541 -50.20 -19.92 -53.57
CA GLY A 541 -51.32 -20.42 -54.37
C GLY A 541 -51.09 -21.82 -54.98
N LEU A 542 -50.54 -22.74 -54.21
CA LEU A 542 -50.44 -24.15 -54.51
C LEU A 542 -51.67 -24.83 -53.91
N ASP A 543 -52.60 -25.18 -54.81
CA ASP A 543 -53.74 -26.03 -54.53
C ASP A 543 -53.21 -27.43 -54.14
N CYS A 544 -53.20 -27.73 -52.83
CA CYS A 544 -52.82 -29.05 -52.30
C CYS A 544 -54.07 -29.94 -52.13
N ASN A 545 -54.86 -30.09 -53.20
CA ASN A 545 -55.87 -31.16 -53.30
C ASN A 545 -55.26 -32.47 -53.80
#